data_AF-A0A9Q3E1B7-F1
#
_entry.id   AF-A0A9Q3E1B7-F1
#
_cell.length_a   1.000
_cell.length_b   1.000
_cell.length_c   1.000
_cell.angle_alpha   90.00
_cell.angle_beta   90.00
_cell.angle_gamma   90.00
#
_symmetry.space_group_name_H-M   'P 1'
#
loop_
_entity.id
_entity.type
_entity.pdbx_description
1 polymer ?
#
loop_
_entity_poly.entity_id
_entity_poly.type
_entity_poly.pdbx_seq_one_letter_code
_entity_poly.pdbx_strand_id
1 'polypeptide(L)'
;MERNCNILCQLLIKDCKDPSLSSKLDETWKKAYDEGRSHLLDGTLYHRTKHTCVMALTDRTLINTILHECHDSVTAGHLSEEGTLERVETSSWWPHWKKNVSEYCQTCERCQKENRATGNKF
;
A
#
# COMPACT_ATOMS: atom_id res chain seq x y z
N MET A 1 -14.46 -4.94 6.08
CA MET A 1 -13.45 -3.91 6.42
C MET A 1 -12.44 -4.55 7.35
N GLU A 2 -11.16 -4.50 7.00
CA GLU A 2 -10.09 -5.20 7.71
C GLU A 2 -9.90 -4.67 9.15
N ARG A 3 -9.41 -5.51 10.08
CA ARG A 3 -9.34 -5.21 11.52
C ARG A 3 -8.67 -3.86 11.84
N ASN A 4 -7.49 -3.61 11.25
CA ASN A 4 -6.72 -2.39 11.53
C ASN A 4 -7.45 -1.12 11.07
N CYS A 5 -8.09 -1.15 9.89
CA CYS A 5 -8.91 -0.06 9.39
C CYS A 5 -10.02 0.33 10.36
N ASN A 6 -10.78 -0.65 10.86
CA ASN A 6 -11.86 -0.38 11.81
C ASN A 6 -11.35 0.25 13.10
N ILE A 7 -10.23 -0.26 13.63
CA ILE A 7 -9.63 0.28 14.86
C ILE A 7 -9.14 1.71 14.63
N LEU A 8 -8.44 2.00 13.52
CA LEU A 8 -7.98 3.34 13.19
C LEU A 8 -9.13 4.31 12.97
N CYS A 9 -10.18 3.91 12.24
CA CYS A 9 -11.36 4.75 12.11
C CYS A 9 -11.96 5.10 13.47
N GLN A 10 -12.10 4.14 14.38
CA GLN A 10 -12.62 4.42 15.73
C GLN A 10 -11.71 5.35 16.54
N LEU A 11 -10.40 5.13 16.50
CA LEU A 11 -9.42 5.98 17.18
C LEU A 11 -9.43 7.42 16.64
N LEU A 12 -9.48 7.57 15.31
CA LEU A 12 -9.42 8.88 14.64
C LEU A 12 -10.74 9.64 14.69
N ILE A 13 -11.90 8.95 14.77
CA ILE A 13 -13.21 9.61 14.95
C ILE A 13 -13.36 10.20 16.36
N LYS A 14 -12.90 9.47 17.39
CA LYS A 14 -13.14 9.84 18.78
C LYS A 14 -12.20 10.94 19.30
N ASP A 15 -11.22 11.36 18.51
CA ASP A 15 -10.13 12.30 18.87
C ASP A 15 -9.54 12.06 20.26
N CYS A 16 -9.54 10.80 20.71
CA CYS A 16 -9.04 10.40 22.01
C CYS A 16 -8.05 9.25 21.83
N LYS A 17 -6.86 9.41 22.41
CA LYS A 17 -5.86 8.35 22.42
C LYS A 17 -6.35 7.25 23.38
N ASP A 18 -7.03 6.24 22.84
CA ASP A 18 -7.46 5.05 23.59
C ASP A 18 -6.36 3.97 23.55
N PRO A 19 -5.66 3.70 24.66
CA PRO A 19 -4.60 2.69 24.72
C PRO A 19 -5.12 1.25 24.51
N SER A 20 -6.37 0.98 24.90
CA SER A 20 -6.98 -0.35 24.80
C SER A 20 -7.31 -0.75 23.36
N LEU A 21 -7.56 0.25 22.51
CA LEU A 21 -7.79 0.06 21.07
C LEU A 21 -6.47 0.08 20.31
N SER A 22 -5.60 1.06 20.56
CA SER A 22 -4.33 1.19 19.84
C SER A 22 -3.38 0.01 20.07
N SER A 23 -3.46 -0.68 21.20
CA SER A 23 -2.69 -1.91 21.46
C SER A 23 -3.11 -3.12 20.61
N LYS A 24 -4.28 -3.09 19.97
CA LYS A 24 -4.79 -4.15 19.08
C LYS A 24 -4.39 -3.97 17.62
N LEU A 25 -3.75 -2.84 17.29
CA LEU A 25 -3.22 -2.59 15.96
C LEU A 25 -2.00 -3.46 15.72
N ASP A 26 -1.85 -3.94 14.49
CA ASP A 26 -0.60 -4.59 14.07
C ASP A 26 0.53 -3.56 14.07
N GLU A 27 1.76 -4.02 14.27
CA GLU A 27 2.94 -3.18 14.53
C GLU A 27 3.09 -2.03 13.51
N THR A 28 2.93 -2.31 12.22
CA THR A 28 3.10 -1.30 11.16
C THR A 28 2.03 -0.21 11.22
N TRP A 29 0.77 -0.59 11.48
CA TRP A 29 -0.35 0.34 11.62
C TRP A 29 -0.24 1.14 12.92
N LYS A 30 0.13 0.47 14.01
CA LYS A 30 0.35 1.10 15.31
C LYS A 30 1.43 2.18 15.22
N LYS A 31 2.58 1.85 14.63
CA LYS A 31 3.67 2.80 14.44
C LYS A 31 3.24 4.01 13.63
N ALA A 32 2.54 3.79 12.51
CA ALA A 32 2.02 4.89 11.70
C ALA A 32 1.03 5.78 12.48
N TYR A 33 0.18 5.20 13.32
CA TYR A 33 -0.72 5.95 14.19
C TYR A 33 0.01 6.74 15.27
N ASP A 34 0.92 6.10 16.02
CA ASP A 34 1.66 6.73 17.11
C ASP A 34 2.53 7.90 16.63
N GLU A 35 3.06 7.81 15.40
CA GLU A 35 3.82 8.87 14.73
C GLU A 35 2.96 9.95 14.06
N GLY A 36 1.62 9.89 14.20
CA GLY A 36 0.70 10.88 13.62
C GLY A 36 0.62 10.84 12.09
N ARG A 37 0.91 9.68 11.48
CA ARG A 37 0.90 9.48 10.02
C ARG A 37 -0.42 8.96 9.48
N SER A 38 -1.43 8.74 10.33
CA SER A 38 -2.74 8.23 9.90
C SER A 38 -3.79 9.32 10.03
N HIS A 39 -4.54 9.55 8.96
CA HIS A 39 -5.63 10.53 8.92
C HIS A 39 -6.90 9.88 8.38
N LEU A 40 -8.05 10.30 8.90
CA LEU A 40 -9.36 9.87 8.41
C LEU A 40 -10.04 11.07 7.76
N LEU A 41 -10.43 10.93 6.50
CA LEU A 41 -11.17 11.94 5.74
C LEU A 41 -12.32 11.26 5.01
N ASP A 42 -13.56 11.70 5.25
CA ASP A 42 -14.77 11.17 4.63
C ASP A 42 -14.88 9.63 4.67
N GLY A 43 -14.48 9.04 5.80
CA GLY A 43 -14.50 7.58 6.00
C GLY A 43 -13.34 6.82 5.32
N THR A 44 -12.43 7.52 4.65
CA THR A 44 -11.25 6.97 3.98
C THR A 44 -9.99 7.24 4.80
N LEU A 45 -9.17 6.21 5.01
CA LEU A 45 -7.89 6.34 5.70
C LEU A 45 -6.79 6.79 4.74
N TYR A 46 -5.95 7.69 5.21
CA TYR A 46 -4.79 8.21 4.51
C TYR A 46 -3.54 8.00 5.35
N HIS A 47 -2.45 7.63 4.68
CA HIS A 47 -1.11 7.52 5.24
C HIS A 47 -0.26 8.72 4.78
N ARG A 48 0.28 9.46 5.74
CA ARG A 48 1.14 10.62 5.52
C ARG A 48 2.60 10.28 5.77
N THR A 49 3.44 10.58 4.78
CA THR A 49 4.89 10.61 4.93
C THR A 49 5.38 12.06 5.04
N LYS A 50 6.70 12.28 4.97
CA LYS A 50 7.26 13.63 4.89
C LYS A 50 6.83 14.38 3.62
N HIS A 51 6.60 13.65 2.52
CA HIS A 51 6.43 14.23 1.18
C HIS A 51 5.10 13.86 0.50
N THR A 52 4.40 12.84 1.01
CA THR A 52 3.18 12.31 0.38
C THR A 52 2.07 12.12 1.40
N CYS A 53 0.82 12.15 0.92
CA CYS A 53 -0.37 11.74 1.65
C CYS A 53 -1.19 10.88 0.69
N VAL A 54 -1.25 9.58 0.95
CA VAL A 54 -1.79 8.58 0.02
C VAL A 54 -2.83 7.72 0.70
N MET A 55 -3.69 7.05 -0.07
CA MET A 55 -4.73 6.21 0.49
C MET A 55 -4.11 5.00 1.22
N ALA A 56 -4.55 4.74 2.45
CA ALA A 56 -4.15 3.57 3.20
C ALA A 56 -5.10 2.40 2.87
N LEU A 57 -4.56 1.34 2.29
CA LEU A 57 -5.33 0.19 1.83
C LEU A 57 -5.20 -0.97 2.81
N THR A 58 -6.31 -1.67 2.98
CA THR A 58 -6.38 -2.94 3.73
C THR A 58 -7.08 -4.05 2.99
N ASP A 59 -7.86 -3.72 1.97
CA ASP A 59 -8.60 -4.72 1.21
C ASP A 59 -7.68 -5.34 0.16
N ARG A 60 -7.54 -6.67 0.19
CA ARG A 60 -6.65 -7.39 -0.71
C ARG A 60 -7.06 -7.22 -2.18
N THR A 61 -8.36 -7.09 -2.45
CA THR A 61 -8.87 -6.85 -3.81
C THR A 61 -8.42 -5.49 -4.30
N LEU A 62 -8.59 -4.42 -3.50
CA LEU A 62 -8.07 -3.09 -3.85
C LEU A 62 -6.55 -3.08 -4.01
N ILE A 63 -5.81 -3.75 -3.13
CA ILE A 63 -4.35 -3.85 -3.25
C ILE A 63 -3.97 -4.50 -4.59
N ASN A 64 -4.62 -5.62 -4.95
CA ASN A 64 -4.37 -6.28 -6.23
C ASN A 64 -4.77 -5.38 -7.42
N THR A 65 -5.86 -4.61 -7.31
CA THR A 65 -6.24 -3.62 -8.32
C THR A 65 -5.17 -2.56 -8.50
N ILE A 66 -4.64 -1.99 -7.41
CA ILE A 66 -3.56 -0.99 -7.51
C ILE A 66 -2.29 -1.59 -8.11
N LEU A 67 -1.93 -2.82 -7.73
CA LEU A 67 -0.77 -3.51 -8.31
C LEU A 67 -0.94 -3.70 -9.81
N HIS A 68 -2.11 -4.17 -10.25
CA HIS A 68 -2.46 -4.29 -11.66
C HIS A 68 -2.40 -2.94 -12.38
N GLU A 69 -3.00 -1.90 -11.83
CA GLU A 69 -3.01 -0.57 -12.46
C GLU A 69 -1.62 0.04 -12.58
N CYS A 70 -0.74 -0.20 -11.60
CA CYS A 70 0.62 0.32 -11.61
C CYS A 70 1.56 -0.45 -12.55
N HIS A 71 1.30 -1.75 -12.78
CA HIS A 71 2.16 -2.64 -13.54
C HIS A 71 1.55 -3.10 -14.87
N ASP A 72 0.43 -3.82 -14.86
CA ASP A 72 -0.13 -4.51 -16.03
C ASP A 72 -1.03 -3.66 -16.92
N SER A 73 -1.56 -2.55 -16.41
CA SER A 73 -2.49 -1.72 -17.19
C SER A 73 -1.86 -1.32 -18.53
N VAL A 74 -2.71 -1.15 -19.54
CA VAL A 74 -2.26 -0.77 -20.90
C VAL A 74 -1.45 0.53 -20.87
N THR A 75 -1.80 1.45 -19.99
CA THR A 75 -1.09 2.72 -19.76
C THR A 75 0.17 2.56 -18.93
N ALA A 76 0.27 1.50 -18.12
CA ALA A 76 1.46 1.19 -17.36
C ALA A 76 2.54 0.49 -18.19
N GLY A 77 2.14 -0.41 -19.09
CA GLY A 77 3.06 -1.05 -20.02
C GLY A 77 4.07 -1.99 -19.37
N HIS A 78 3.72 -2.66 -18.27
CA HIS A 78 4.60 -3.58 -17.53
C HIS A 78 5.91 -2.91 -17.10
N LEU A 79 5.79 -1.81 -16.35
CA LEU A 79 6.95 -1.10 -15.80
C LEU A 79 7.93 -2.03 -15.07
N SER A 80 9.19 -1.60 -15.02
CA SER A 80 10.18 -2.19 -14.10
C SER A 80 9.66 -2.20 -12.66
N GLU A 81 10.27 -3.04 -11.83
CA GLU A 81 9.96 -3.07 -10.39
C GLU A 81 10.11 -1.65 -9.77
N GLU A 82 11.19 -0.95 -10.12
CA GLU A 82 11.44 0.42 -9.67
C GLU A 82 10.33 1.39 -10.09
N GLY A 83 9.93 1.39 -11.37
CA GLY A 83 8.84 2.26 -11.84
C GLY A 83 7.49 1.91 -11.22
N THR A 84 7.26 0.63 -10.91
CA THR A 84 6.05 0.18 -10.22
C THR A 84 6.05 0.63 -8.75
N LEU A 85 7.20 0.57 -8.07
CA LEU A 85 7.37 1.06 -6.71
C LEU A 85 7.07 2.56 -6.61
N GLU A 86 7.59 3.37 -7.55
CA GLU A 86 7.35 4.81 -7.60
C GLU A 86 5.86 5.16 -7.76
N ARG A 87 5.15 4.43 -8.64
CA ARG A 87 3.70 4.62 -8.81
C ARG A 87 2.89 4.25 -7.58
N VAL A 88 3.25 3.16 -6.92
CA VAL A 88 2.55 2.78 -5.68
C VAL A 88 2.84 3.80 -4.58
N GLU A 89 4.09 4.23 -4.40
CA GLU A 89 4.49 5.20 -3.37
C GLU A 89 3.73 6.53 -3.45
N THR A 90 3.38 6.95 -4.67
CA THR A 90 2.66 8.20 -4.93
C THR A 90 1.14 8.09 -4.85
N SER A 91 0.58 6.88 -4.79
CA SER A 91 -0.87 6.66 -4.86
C SER A 91 -1.46 5.94 -3.64
N SER A 92 -0.73 5.01 -3.02
CA SER A 92 -1.27 4.11 -2.00
C SER A 92 -0.23 3.62 -1.00
N TRP A 93 -0.70 3.17 0.16
CA TRP A 93 0.15 2.58 1.19
C TRP A 93 -0.55 1.42 1.89
N TRP A 94 0.20 0.38 2.21
CA TRP A 94 -0.22 -0.71 3.10
C TRP A 94 1.02 -1.36 3.73
N PRO A 95 0.89 -2.15 4.81
CA PRO A 95 2.03 -2.88 5.36
C PRO A 95 2.68 -3.78 4.32
N HIS A 96 4.02 -3.74 4.26
CA HIS A 96 4.82 -4.55 3.32
C HIS A 96 4.56 -4.25 1.83
N TRP A 97 4.01 -3.08 1.48
CA TRP A 97 3.71 -2.73 0.09
C TRP A 97 4.89 -2.91 -0.88
N LYS A 98 6.10 -2.51 -0.49
CA LYS A 98 7.32 -2.70 -1.32
C LYS A 98 7.56 -4.17 -1.65
N LYS A 99 7.45 -5.04 -0.65
CA LYS A 99 7.62 -6.48 -0.82
C LYS A 99 6.54 -7.05 -1.75
N ASN A 100 5.29 -6.64 -1.57
CA ASN A 100 4.20 -7.12 -2.42
C ASN A 100 4.33 -6.63 -3.87
N VAL A 101 4.81 -5.40 -4.10
CA VAL A 101 5.13 -4.91 -5.45
C VAL A 101 6.22 -5.78 -6.09
N SER A 102 7.30 -6.06 -5.37
CA SER A 102 8.40 -6.90 -5.85
C SER A 102 7.91 -8.32 -6.21
N GLU A 103 7.17 -8.97 -5.30
CA GLU A 103 6.56 -10.29 -5.55
C GLU A 103 5.62 -10.29 -6.75
N TYR A 104 4.84 -9.23 -6.93
CA TYR A 104 3.92 -9.06 -8.06
C TYR A 104 4.68 -8.97 -9.39
N CYS A 105 5.69 -8.11 -9.47
CA CYS A 105 6.51 -7.94 -10.68
C CYS A 105 7.27 -9.24 -11.03
N GLN A 106 7.81 -9.94 -10.03
CA GLN A 106 8.53 -11.20 -10.22
C GLN A 106 7.63 -12.34 -10.72
N THR A 107 6.33 -12.29 -10.41
CA THR A 107 5.35 -13.30 -10.85
C THR A 107 4.64 -12.95 -12.16
N CYS A 108 4.93 -11.79 -12.75
CA CYS A 108 4.36 -11.38 -14.03
C CYS A 108 4.89 -12.22 -15.20
N GLU A 109 4.04 -13.09 -15.77
CA GLU A 109 4.45 -14.00 -16.84
C GLU A 109 5.01 -13.30 -18.08
N ARG A 110 4.44 -12.16 -18.46
CA ARG A 110 4.86 -11.42 -19.65
C ARG A 110 6.28 -10.89 -19.47
N CYS A 111 6.50 -10.20 -18.36
CA CYS A 111 7.81 -9.74 -17.92
C CYS A 111 8.85 -10.87 -17.89
N GLN A 112 8.52 -12.00 -17.29
CA GLN A 112 9.43 -13.15 -17.22
C GLN A 112 9.75 -13.74 -18.61
N LYS A 113 8.80 -13.72 -19.56
CA LYS A 113 9.03 -14.18 -20.94
C LYS A 113 9.91 -13.20 -21.72
N GLU A 114 9.65 -11.89 -21.62
CA GLU A 114 10.43 -10.85 -22.30
C GLU A 114 11.88 -10.76 -21.78
N ASN A 115 12.09 -10.90 -20.47
CA ASN A 115 13.42 -10.87 -19.87
C ASN A 115 14.29 -12.08 -20.23
N ARG A 116 13.69 -13.28 -20.34
CA ARG A 116 14.43 -14.46 -20.84
C ARG A 116 14.97 -14.26 -22.25
N ALA A 117 14.27 -13.50 -23.08
CA ALA A 117 14.72 -13.19 -24.44
C ALA A 117 15.85 -12.15 -24.48
N THR A 118 15.92 -11.25 -23.50
CA THR A 118 16.86 -10.11 -23.48
C THR A 118 18.04 -10.28 -22.50
N GLY A 119 17.96 -11.22 -21.57
CA GLY A 119 18.98 -11.46 -20.55
C GLY A 119 18.95 -10.48 -19.36
N ASN A 120 17.98 -9.57 -19.33
CA ASN A 120 17.82 -8.62 -18.24
C ASN A 120 17.18 -9.28 -17.02
N LYS A 121 17.60 -8.87 -15.82
CA LYS A 121 16.88 -9.22 -14.58
C LYS A 121 15.76 -8.22 -14.35
N PHE A 122 14.62 -8.73 -13.86
CA PHE A 122 13.70 -7.92 -13.08
C PHE A 122 14.32 -7.71 -11.71
#